data_AF-A0A820JU14-F1
#
_entry.id   AF-A0A820JU14-F1
#
_cell.length_a   1.000
_cell.length_b   1.000
_cell.length_c   1.000
_cell.angle_alpha   90.00
_cell.angle_beta   90.00
_cell.angle_gamma   90.00
#
_symmetry.space_group_name_H-M   'P 1'
#
loop_
_entity.id
_entity.type
_entity.pdbx_description
1 polymer ?
#
loop_
_entity_poly.entity_id
_entity_poly.type
_entity_poly.pdbx_seq_one_letter_code
_entity_poly.pdbx_strand_id
1 'polypeptide(L)'
;FHSRSEKINKYIEFPLQLDLTHRCSTQLISTSVIYSLYAVIEHSGTLRSGHYIVYIKQSMNDNDLTNKIYSKPIDYLLANLFKNTTDEQSNINETIDPSCPPPSWYHISDNTIHKIPESKVLEADAYVLFYRRIYNKC
;
A
#
# COMPACT_ATOMS: atom_id res chain seq x y z
N PHE A 1 1.83 -36.99 -19.66
CA PHE A 1 1.13 -36.20 -18.62
C PHE A 1 1.13 -34.74 -19.04
N HIS A 2 0.04 -34.21 -19.59
CA HIS A 2 -0.08 -32.76 -19.82
C HIS A 2 -0.79 -32.17 -18.59
N SER A 3 -0.03 -31.66 -17.62
CA SER A 3 -0.62 -30.79 -16.61
C SER A 3 -1.05 -29.50 -17.32
N ARG A 4 -2.37 -29.33 -17.47
CA ARG A 4 -2.92 -28.11 -18.04
C ARG A 4 -2.94 -27.08 -16.92
N SER A 5 -2.03 -26.10 -16.96
CA SER A 5 -2.09 -24.97 -16.04
C SER A 5 -3.36 -24.16 -16.34
N GLU A 6 -4.10 -23.82 -15.29
CA GLU A 6 -5.33 -23.02 -15.37
C GLU A 6 -5.25 -21.83 -14.42
N LYS A 7 -5.82 -20.69 -14.83
CA LYS A 7 -5.97 -19.53 -13.96
C LYS A 7 -7.14 -19.77 -13.01
N ILE A 8 -6.90 -19.65 -11.72
CA ILE A 8 -7.96 -19.71 -10.71
C ILE A 8 -8.69 -18.37 -10.71
N ASN A 9 -9.90 -18.31 -11.26
CA ASN A 9 -10.76 -17.12 -11.28
C ASN A 9 -11.72 -17.09 -10.07
N LYS A 10 -11.22 -17.49 -8.90
CA LYS A 10 -12.01 -17.44 -7.67
C LYS A 10 -11.78 -16.10 -7.00
N TYR A 11 -12.85 -15.37 -6.75
CA TYR A 11 -12.80 -14.16 -5.93
C TYR A 11 -12.24 -14.48 -4.54
N ILE A 12 -11.32 -13.65 -4.07
CA ILE A 12 -10.72 -13.73 -2.74
C ILE A 12 -11.03 -12.41 -2.06
N GLU A 13 -11.74 -12.48 -0.94
CA GLU A 13 -11.96 -11.31 -0.10
C GLU A 13 -10.65 -10.88 0.57
N PHE A 14 -10.40 -9.57 0.62
CA PHE A 14 -9.22 -9.00 1.26
C PHE A 14 -9.60 -7.78 2.10
N PRO A 15 -8.99 -7.60 3.28
CA PRO A 15 -9.33 -6.51 4.18
C PRO A 15 -8.60 -5.22 3.82
N LEU A 16 -9.19 -4.07 4.14
CA LEU A 16 -8.49 -2.78 4.04
C LEU A 16 -7.35 -2.65 5.08
N GLN A 17 -7.55 -3.26 6.25
CA GLN A 17 -6.54 -3.36 7.29
C GLN A 17 -6.22 -4.83 7.56
N LEU A 18 -4.96 -5.18 7.40
CA LEU A 18 -4.45 -6.53 7.63
C LEU A 18 -3.66 -6.55 8.93
N ASP A 19 -4.20 -7.25 9.92
CA ASP A 19 -3.51 -7.52 11.18
C ASP A 19 -2.66 -8.80 11.05
N LEU A 20 -1.35 -8.63 11.08
CA LEU A 20 -0.38 -9.73 11.06
C LEU A 20 0.23 -10.00 12.44
N THR A 21 -0.20 -9.29 13.49
CA THR A 21 0.37 -9.36 14.85
C THR A 21 0.44 -10.80 15.35
N HIS A 22 -0.64 -11.57 15.17
CA HIS A 22 -0.73 -12.97 15.61
C HIS A 22 0.12 -13.95 14.79
N ARG A 23 0.66 -13.55 13.64
CA ARG A 23 1.46 -14.40 12.76
C ARG A 23 2.96 -14.13 12.88
N CYS A 24 3.35 -13.07 13.59
CA CYS A 24 4.74 -12.78 13.88
C CYS A 24 5.27 -13.71 14.97
N SER A 25 6.53 -14.15 14.86
CA SER A 25 7.16 -14.95 15.90
C SER A 25 7.18 -14.18 17.23
N THR A 26 7.13 -14.94 18.32
CA THR A 26 6.90 -14.55 19.72
C THR A 26 7.90 -13.53 20.29
N GLN A 27 8.86 -13.03 19.51
CA GLN A 27 9.80 -11.97 19.91
C GLN A 27 9.22 -10.55 19.81
N LEU A 28 8.01 -10.35 19.26
CA LEU A 28 7.44 -9.02 18.95
C LEU A 28 6.08 -8.73 19.65
N ILE A 29 5.80 -9.39 20.77
CA ILE A 29 4.49 -9.36 21.48
C ILE A 29 4.06 -7.92 21.89
N SER A 30 4.99 -6.96 21.93
CA SER A 30 4.71 -5.58 22.34
C SER A 30 4.34 -4.63 21.20
N THR A 31 4.41 -5.04 19.93
CA THR A 31 4.13 -4.13 18.80
C THR A 31 2.98 -4.65 17.94
N SER A 32 1.93 -3.85 17.78
CA SER A 32 0.88 -4.11 16.79
C SER A 32 1.48 -4.07 15.39
N VAL A 33 1.33 -5.15 14.63
CA VAL A 33 1.82 -5.28 13.26
C VAL A 33 0.63 -5.22 12.31
N ILE A 34 0.15 -3.99 12.10
CA ILE A 34 -1.01 -3.71 11.27
C ILE A 34 -0.54 -3.07 9.96
N TYR A 35 -1.17 -3.46 8.86
CA TYR A 35 -0.93 -2.92 7.54
C TYR A 35 -2.22 -2.35 6.93
N SER A 36 -2.12 -1.25 6.19
CA SER A 36 -3.20 -0.71 5.39
C SER A 36 -2.99 -1.05 3.92
N LEU A 37 -4.04 -1.53 3.26
CA LEU A 37 -4.07 -1.69 1.81
C LEU A 37 -3.93 -0.32 1.13
N TYR A 38 -3.06 -0.22 0.12
CA TYR A 38 -2.90 1.00 -0.66
C TYR A 38 -2.87 0.78 -2.17
N ALA A 39 -2.68 -0.46 -2.65
CA ALA A 39 -2.92 -0.79 -4.04
C ALA A 39 -3.39 -2.23 -4.25
N VAL A 40 -4.19 -2.44 -5.29
CA VAL A 40 -4.67 -3.74 -5.77
C VAL A 40 -4.39 -3.82 -7.27
N ILE A 41 -3.72 -4.87 -7.71
CA ILE A 41 -3.59 -5.21 -9.12
C ILE A 41 -4.60 -6.29 -9.44
N GLU A 42 -5.40 -6.06 -10.47
CA GLU A 42 -6.29 -7.06 -11.06
C GLU A 42 -5.74 -7.47 -12.43
N HIS A 43 -5.79 -8.77 -12.70
CA HIS A 43 -5.41 -9.33 -13.99
C HIS A 43 -6.61 -10.02 -14.62
N SER A 44 -7.08 -9.45 -15.73
CA SER A 44 -8.09 -10.07 -16.58
C SER A 44 -7.41 -10.89 -17.67
N GLY A 45 -7.99 -12.02 -18.08
CA GLY A 45 -7.44 -12.88 -19.14
C GLY A 45 -6.91 -14.23 -18.66
N THR A 46 -6.02 -14.80 -19.45
CA THR A 46 -5.51 -16.18 -19.34
C THR A 46 -4.08 -16.22 -18.82
N LEU A 47 -3.52 -17.43 -18.62
CA LEU A 47 -2.11 -17.57 -18.25
C LEU A 47 -1.10 -17.13 -19.33
N ARG A 48 -1.55 -16.89 -20.57
CA ARG A 48 -0.67 -16.53 -21.71
C ARG A 48 -0.79 -15.09 -22.15
N SER A 49 -1.88 -14.42 -21.79
CA SER A 49 -2.23 -13.08 -22.24
C SER A 49 -3.36 -12.57 -21.37
N GLY A 50 -3.39 -11.25 -21.16
CA GLY A 50 -4.39 -10.59 -20.38
C GLY A 50 -4.14 -9.09 -20.30
N HIS A 51 -4.86 -8.43 -19.42
CA HIS A 51 -4.77 -7.01 -19.18
C HIS A 51 -4.67 -6.74 -17.68
N TYR A 52 -3.74 -5.85 -17.31
CA TYR A 52 -3.50 -5.47 -15.93
C TYR A 52 -4.08 -4.09 -15.69
N ILE A 53 -4.84 -3.98 -14.60
CA ILE A 53 -5.33 -2.70 -14.09
C ILE A 53 -4.90 -2.53 -12.64
N VAL A 54 -4.88 -1.28 -12.18
CA VAL A 54 -4.47 -0.94 -10.81
C VAL A 54 -5.53 -0.09 -10.14
N TYR A 55 -5.88 -0.48 -8.92
CA TYR A 55 -6.58 0.37 -7.97
C TYR A 55 -5.56 0.91 -6.97
N ILE A 56 -5.42 2.23 -6.84
CA ILE A 56 -4.42 2.85 -5.96
C ILE A 56 -5.05 3.89 -5.04
N LYS A 57 -4.64 3.89 -3.77
CA LYS A 57 -5.03 4.86 -2.76
C LYS A 57 -3.99 5.98 -2.70
N GLN A 58 -4.40 7.20 -2.99
CA GLN A 58 -3.56 8.39 -2.83
C GLN A 58 -3.92 9.08 -1.51
N SER A 59 -2.92 9.26 -0.64
CA SER A 59 -2.99 10.16 0.52
C SER A 59 -2.21 11.45 0.21
N MET A 60 -2.73 12.62 0.56
CA MET A 60 -2.00 13.89 0.37
C MET A 60 -0.77 14.01 1.28
N ASN A 61 -0.70 13.26 2.39
CA ASN A 61 0.53 13.17 3.21
C ASN A 61 1.69 12.46 2.47
N ASP A 62 1.39 11.65 1.44
CA ASP A 62 2.44 10.99 0.64
C ASP A 62 3.12 11.96 -0.33
N ASN A 63 2.48 13.07 -0.70
CA ASN A 63 3.06 14.08 -1.62
C ASN A 63 4.14 14.94 -0.97
N ASP A 64 4.20 15.04 0.36
CA ASP A 64 5.28 15.77 1.04
C ASP A 64 6.52 14.88 1.29
N LEU A 65 6.32 13.56 1.41
CA LEU A 65 7.43 12.61 1.55
C LEU A 65 7.99 12.17 0.19
N THR A 66 7.14 11.84 -0.79
CA THR A 66 7.61 11.37 -2.11
C THR A 66 8.29 12.48 -2.90
N ASN A 67 7.73 13.70 -2.96
CA ASN A 67 8.41 14.83 -3.60
C ASN A 67 9.71 15.22 -2.88
N LYS A 68 9.86 14.93 -1.58
CA LYS A 68 11.07 15.24 -0.80
C LYS A 68 12.14 14.15 -0.86
N ILE A 69 11.74 12.90 -1.12
CA ILE A 69 12.61 11.73 -1.25
C ILE A 69 13.13 11.59 -2.69
N TYR A 70 12.28 11.82 -3.70
CA TYR A 70 12.66 11.64 -5.11
C TYR A 70 13.29 12.89 -5.77
N SER A 71 13.21 14.06 -5.13
CA SER A 71 13.89 15.28 -5.62
C SER A 71 15.33 15.43 -5.14
N LYS A 72 15.79 14.56 -4.24
CA LYS A 72 17.12 14.67 -3.64
C LYS A 72 18.04 13.54 -4.11
N PRO A 73 19.32 13.82 -4.38
CA PRO A 73 20.30 12.80 -4.76
C PRO A 73 20.38 11.66 -3.73
N ILE A 74 20.64 10.43 -4.18
CA ILE A 74 20.80 9.24 -3.33
C ILE A 74 21.82 9.46 -2.21
N ASP A 75 22.87 10.24 -2.46
CA ASP A 75 23.90 10.58 -1.48
C ASP A 75 23.33 11.35 -0.27
N TYR A 76 22.29 12.16 -0.48
CA TYR A 76 21.57 12.87 0.59
C TYR A 76 20.67 11.93 1.40
N LEU A 77 20.10 10.90 0.76
CA LEU A 77 19.28 9.89 1.42
C LEU A 77 20.13 9.01 2.35
N LEU A 78 21.33 8.60 1.92
CA LEU A 78 22.28 7.86 2.75
C LEU A 78 22.70 8.66 3.99
N ALA A 79 22.96 9.96 3.83
CA ALA A 79 23.33 10.83 4.95
C ALA A 79 22.25 10.92 6.04
N ASN A 80 20.97 10.85 5.68
CA ASN A 80 19.86 10.92 6.64
C ASN A 80 19.50 9.55 7.23
N LEU A 81 19.75 8.46 6.49
CA LEU A 81 19.58 7.10 7.02
C LEU A 81 20.57 6.81 8.16
N PHE A 82 21.82 7.31 8.07
CA PHE A 82 22.81 7.12 9.14
C PHE A 82 22.73 8.14 10.29
N LYS A 83 22.14 9.32 10.05
CA LYS A 83 21.92 10.34 11.12
C LYS A 83 20.80 10.00 12.09
N ASN A 84 19.85 9.16 11.69
CA ASN A 84 18.71 8.77 12.53
C ASN A 84 19.08 7.71 13.61
N THR A 85 20.37 7.41 13.79
CA THR A 85 20.87 6.41 14.76
C THR A 85 21.37 7.02 16.07
N THR A 86 21.25 8.33 16.25
CA THR A 86 21.52 8.99 17.54
C THR A 86 20.37 9.93 17.85
N ASP A 87 19.46 9.45 18.69
CA ASP A 87 18.58 10.18 19.60
C ASP A 87 18.08 11.57 19.16
N GLU A 88 17.02 11.65 18.34
CA GLU A 88 15.99 12.70 18.49
C GLU A 88 14.61 12.20 18.01
N GLN A 89 13.66 12.15 18.95
CA GLN A 89 12.25 11.85 18.74
C GLN A 89 11.56 13.01 18.01
N SER A 90 11.36 12.90 16.70
CA SER A 90 10.41 13.78 16.00
C SER A 90 8.97 13.33 16.32
N ASN A 91 8.38 14.03 17.30
CA ASN A 91 6.95 14.09 17.57
C ASN A 91 6.21 14.42 16.27
N ILE A 92 5.52 13.44 15.71
CA ILE A 92 4.50 13.67 14.67
C ILE A 92 3.22 13.17 15.32
N ASN A 93 2.70 13.99 16.23
CA ASN A 93 1.29 13.88 16.58
C ASN A 93 0.57 14.38 15.34
N GLU A 94 0.06 13.45 14.52
CA GLU A 94 -0.92 13.79 13.49
C GLU A 94 -2.18 14.29 14.20
N THR A 95 -2.16 15.54 14.67
CA THR A 95 -3.35 16.36 14.65
C THR A 95 -3.82 16.31 13.21
N ILE A 96 -4.92 15.60 12.95
CA ILE A 96 -5.55 15.55 11.64
C ILE A 96 -5.79 17.01 11.25
N ASP A 97 -4.91 17.53 10.40
CA ASP A 97 -5.07 18.87 9.85
C ASP A 97 -6.35 18.84 9.03
N PRO A 98 -7.41 19.58 9.42
CA PRO A 98 -8.66 19.61 8.68
C PRO A 98 -8.49 20.15 7.25
N SER A 99 -7.31 20.66 6.89
CA SER A 99 -6.97 21.04 5.52
C SER A 99 -6.61 19.86 4.59
N CYS A 100 -6.22 18.70 5.15
CA CYS A 100 -5.76 17.57 4.35
C CYS A 100 -6.94 16.69 3.91
N PRO A 101 -7.22 16.56 2.59
CA PRO A 101 -8.38 15.80 2.12
C PRO A 101 -8.17 14.30 2.40
N PRO A 102 -9.27 13.57 2.69
CA PRO A 102 -9.19 12.14 2.99
C PRO A 102 -8.61 11.36 1.81
N PRO A 103 -7.91 10.26 2.08
CA PRO A 103 -7.30 9.46 1.03
C PRO A 103 -8.35 8.96 0.05
N SER A 104 -8.03 9.06 -1.23
CA SER A 104 -8.96 8.77 -2.33
C SER A 104 -8.44 7.63 -3.19
N TRP A 105 -9.35 6.78 -3.67
CA TRP A 105 -9.04 5.65 -4.54
C TRP A 105 -9.17 6.03 -6.02
N TYR A 106 -8.27 5.49 -6.83
CA TYR A 106 -8.24 5.68 -8.27
C TYR A 106 -8.10 4.34 -8.97
N HIS A 107 -8.88 4.14 -10.03
CA HIS A 107 -8.76 3.05 -10.99
C HIS A 107 -7.94 3.54 -12.18
N ILE A 108 -6.89 2.78 -12.52
CA ILE A 108 -5.95 3.10 -13.59
C ILE A 108 -5.90 1.92 -14.57
N SER A 109 -6.23 2.18 -15.82
CA SER A 109 -6.05 1.26 -16.94
C SER A 109 -5.33 1.98 -18.07
N ASP A 110 -4.08 1.62 -18.31
CA ASP A 110 -3.20 2.26 -19.30
C ASP A 110 -3.14 3.79 -19.14
N ASN A 111 -3.79 4.51 -20.05
CA ASN A 111 -3.85 5.98 -20.12
C ASN A 111 -5.11 6.57 -19.47
N THR A 112 -5.97 5.74 -18.88
CA THR A 112 -7.21 6.18 -18.22
C THR A 112 -7.07 6.15 -16.70
N ILE A 113 -7.53 7.21 -16.05
CA ILE A 113 -7.51 7.36 -14.60
C ILE A 113 -8.89 7.85 -14.15
N HIS A 114 -9.51 7.13 -13.23
CA HIS A 114 -10.83 7.48 -12.69
C HIS A 114 -10.83 7.40 -11.17
N LYS A 115 -11.33 8.44 -10.49
CA LYS A 115 -11.59 8.39 -9.05
C LYS A 115 -12.78 7.46 -8.80
N ILE A 116 -12.64 6.56 -7.84
CA ILE A 116 -13.66 5.55 -7.52
C ILE A 116 -13.88 5.45 -6.00
N PRO A 117 -15.04 4.95 -5.55
CA PRO A 117 -15.27 4.64 -4.14
C PRO A 117 -14.48 3.39 -3.72
N GLU A 118 -14.17 3.30 -2.42
CA GLU A 118 -13.46 2.16 -1.83
C GLU A 118 -14.21 0.84 -1.99
N SER A 119 -15.55 0.87 -1.99
CA SER A 119 -16.37 -0.33 -2.22
C SER A 119 -16.07 -1.00 -3.56
N LYS A 120 -15.76 -0.22 -4.60
CA LYS A 120 -15.40 -0.76 -5.92
C LYS A 120 -14.03 -1.45 -5.93
N VAL A 121 -13.11 -1.01 -5.06
CA VAL A 121 -11.80 -1.65 -4.91
C VAL A 121 -11.96 -3.02 -4.29
N LEU A 122 -12.82 -3.16 -3.28
CA LEU A 122 -13.08 -4.42 -2.61
C LEU A 122 -13.79 -5.45 -3.51
N GLU A 123 -14.46 -5.01 -4.57
CA GLU A 123 -15.08 -5.91 -5.56
C GLU A 123 -14.07 -6.48 -6.59
N ALA A 124 -12.80 -6.05 -6.57
CA ALA A 124 -11.81 -6.43 -7.57
C ALA A 124 -11.38 -7.91 -7.48
N ASP A 125 -11.15 -8.54 -8.64
CA ASP A 125 -10.56 -9.88 -8.72
C ASP A 125 -9.04 -9.82 -8.50
N ALA A 126 -8.66 -9.57 -7.24
CA ALA A 126 -7.29 -9.26 -6.86
C ALA A 126 -6.29 -10.36 -7.28
N TYR A 127 -5.24 -9.92 -7.98
CA TYR A 127 -4.09 -10.74 -8.35
C TYR A 127 -2.88 -10.45 -7.46
N VAL A 128 -2.60 -9.17 -7.19
CA VAL A 128 -1.54 -8.74 -6.25
C VAL A 128 -2.08 -7.65 -5.33
N LEU A 129 -1.81 -7.78 -4.03
CA LEU A 129 -2.21 -6.82 -3.01
C LEU A 129 -0.97 -6.14 -2.42
N PHE A 130 -1.00 -4.82 -2.36
CA PHE A 130 0.06 -4.01 -1.76
C PHE A 130 -0.41 -3.39 -0.45
N TYR A 131 0.29 -3.77 0.61
CA TYR A 131 0.03 -3.35 1.98
C TYR A 131 1.22 -2.55 2.51
N ARG A 132 0.93 -1.44 3.21
CA ARG A 132 1.92 -0.61 3.89
C ARG A 132 1.72 -0.69 5.39
N ARG A 133 2.80 -0.89 6.15
CA ARG A 133 2.74 -0.93 7.62
C ARG A 133 2.26 0.42 8.15
N ILE A 134 1.30 0.39 9.07
CA ILE A 134 0.91 1.56 9.85
C ILE A 134 1.58 1.49 11.23
N TYR A 135 2.09 2.62 11.68
CA TYR A 135 2.73 2.75 12.98
C TYR A 135 1.85 3.63 13.84
N ASN A 136 1.17 3.04 14.82
CA ASN A 136 0.55 3.84 15.88
C ASN A 136 1.71 4.39 16.71
N LYS A 137 1.94 5.71 16.66
CA LYS A 137 2.82 6.35 17.64
C LYS A 137 2.08 6.29 18.98
N CYS A 138 2.71 5.68 19.98
CA CYS A 138 2.29 5.76 21.37
C CYS A 138 2.43 7.19 21.89
#